data_AF-A0A841DBA4-F1
#
_entry.id   AF-A0A841DBA4-F1
#
_cell.length_a   1.000
_cell.length_b   1.000
_cell.length_c   1.000
_cell.angle_alpha   90.00
_cell.angle_beta   90.00
_cell.angle_gamma   90.00
#
_symmetry.space_group_name_H-M   'P 1'
#
loop_
_entity.id
_entity.type
_entity.pdbx_description
1 polymer ?
#
loop_
_entity_poly.entity_id
_entity_poly.type
_entity_poly.pdbx_seq_one_letter_code
_entity_poly.pdbx_strand_id
1 'polypeptide(L)'
;MSTRRSPLAMALLSLVSEAPMHAYRMQQLIKERHKDDVVNVAQRNSVYQTIERLLRDGLIAVRETAREENRPERTVYEPTDAGRETLRQWMRTMLSTPAREFPEFPAALAFLPVLEPGEALAALKERLAALEAGLAALDAELAEGRTFLLPVFLVETEYQRAVLDTELGYVRRLVGDLETDRLTWDFRL
;
A
#
# COMPACT_ATOMS: atom_id res chain seq x y z
N MET A 1 9.56 -19.64 -15.16
CA MET A 1 9.42 -19.34 -13.73
C MET A 1 8.28 -18.34 -13.58
N SER A 2 7.31 -18.55 -12.68
CA SER A 2 6.19 -17.60 -12.52
C SER A 2 6.71 -16.31 -11.89
N THR A 3 6.52 -15.18 -12.56
CA THR A 3 6.89 -13.86 -12.03
C THR A 3 6.18 -13.60 -10.72
N ARG A 4 6.96 -13.23 -9.68
CA ARG A 4 6.42 -12.92 -8.36
C ARG A 4 5.64 -11.60 -8.41
N ARG A 5 4.32 -11.68 -8.24
CA ARG A 5 3.44 -10.52 -8.04
C ARG A 5 3.83 -9.73 -6.79
N SER A 6 3.70 -8.41 -6.86
CA SER A 6 3.76 -7.50 -5.71
C SER A 6 2.85 -6.30 -6.00
N PRO A 7 2.40 -5.54 -4.98
CA PRO A 7 1.61 -4.32 -5.20
C PRO A 7 2.30 -3.36 -6.18
N LEU A 8 3.62 -3.16 -6.02
CA LEU A 8 4.40 -2.32 -6.94
C LEU A 8 4.44 -2.88 -8.36
N ALA A 9 4.65 -4.18 -8.55
CA ALA A 9 4.66 -4.77 -9.89
C ALA A 9 3.28 -4.65 -10.57
N MET A 10 2.21 -4.83 -9.79
CA MET A 10 0.83 -4.64 -10.27
C MET A 10 0.64 -3.20 -10.73
N ALA A 11 0.95 -2.22 -9.88
CA ALA A 11 0.76 -0.81 -10.17
C ALA A 11 1.54 -0.35 -11.41
N LEU A 12 2.82 -0.73 -11.51
CA LEU A 12 3.65 -0.37 -12.67
C LEU A 12 3.12 -1.00 -13.96
N LEU A 13 2.73 -2.28 -13.92
CA LEU A 13 2.17 -2.98 -15.08
C LEU A 13 0.79 -2.44 -15.49
N SER A 14 -0.04 -2.02 -14.52
CA SER A 14 -1.30 -1.34 -14.75
C SER A 14 -1.09 0.00 -15.45
N LEU A 15 -0.16 0.83 -14.94
CA LEU A 15 0.12 2.16 -15.49
C LEU A 15 0.59 2.08 -16.95
N VAL A 16 1.58 1.24 -17.26
CA VAL A 16 2.02 1.08 -18.66
C VAL A 16 0.91 0.52 -19.57
N SER A 17 -0.04 -0.21 -18.99
CA SER A 17 -1.23 -0.71 -19.72
C SER A 17 -2.28 0.37 -19.99
N GLU A 18 -2.26 1.48 -19.27
CA GLU A 18 -3.05 2.67 -19.61
C GLU A 18 -2.41 3.40 -20.81
N ALA A 19 -1.09 3.63 -20.75
CA ALA A 19 -0.33 4.26 -21.83
C ALA A 19 1.17 3.98 -21.69
N PRO A 20 1.93 3.88 -22.81
CA PRO A 20 3.38 3.77 -22.75
C PRO A 20 4.01 4.96 -22.02
N MET A 21 4.88 4.70 -21.04
CA MET A 21 5.47 5.75 -20.23
C MET A 21 6.82 5.35 -19.61
N HIS A 22 7.59 6.36 -19.21
CA HIS A 22 8.88 6.18 -18.55
C HIS A 22 8.72 6.05 -17.03
N ALA A 23 9.70 5.41 -16.37
CA ALA A 23 9.69 5.13 -14.92
C ALA A 23 9.35 6.35 -14.03
N TYR A 24 9.86 7.53 -14.38
CA TYR A 24 9.59 8.75 -13.63
C TYR A 24 8.11 9.17 -13.65
N ARG A 25 7.41 8.95 -14.77
CA ARG A 25 5.98 9.30 -14.90
C ARG A 25 5.14 8.33 -14.09
N MET A 26 5.52 7.05 -14.06
CA MET A 26 4.87 6.06 -13.20
C MET A 26 4.96 6.48 -11.73
N GLN A 27 6.16 6.86 -11.26
CA GLN A 27 6.35 7.37 -9.89
C GLN A 27 5.50 8.60 -9.61
N GLN A 28 5.47 9.54 -10.54
CA GLN A 28 4.69 10.76 -10.42
C GLN A 28 3.19 10.47 -10.35
N LEU A 29 2.67 9.60 -11.23
CA LEU A 29 1.26 9.21 -11.26
C LEU A 29 0.82 8.46 -10.00
N ILE A 30 1.69 7.62 -9.42
CA ILE A 30 1.36 6.92 -8.16
C ILE A 30 1.14 7.93 -7.03
N LYS A 31 1.99 8.96 -6.94
CA LYS A 31 1.83 10.04 -5.95
C LYS A 31 0.67 10.97 -6.26
N GLU A 32 0.53 11.40 -7.52
CA GLU A 32 -0.56 12.30 -7.96
C GLU A 32 -1.95 11.68 -7.74
N ARG A 33 -2.04 10.35 -7.78
CA ARG A 33 -3.29 9.61 -7.57
C ARG A 33 -3.45 9.08 -6.13
N HIS A 34 -2.60 9.54 -5.19
CA HIS A 34 -2.60 9.11 -3.79
C HIS A 34 -2.57 7.58 -3.63
N LYS A 35 -1.87 6.87 -4.53
CA LYS A 35 -1.71 5.42 -4.48
C LYS A 35 -0.45 4.98 -3.74
N ASP A 36 0.30 5.91 -3.18
CA ASP A 36 1.41 5.64 -2.28
C ASP A 36 0.99 5.08 -0.92
N ASP A 37 -0.29 5.17 -0.56
CA ASP A 37 -0.88 4.50 0.61
C ASP A 37 -1.02 2.98 0.43
N VAL A 38 -1.10 2.50 -0.81
CA VAL A 38 -1.23 1.06 -1.13
C VAL A 38 -0.04 0.48 -1.89
N VAL A 39 0.86 1.33 -2.36
CA VAL A 39 2.05 0.91 -3.11
C VAL A 39 3.26 1.70 -2.62
N ASN A 40 4.21 0.99 -2.01
CA ASN A 40 5.47 1.62 -1.60
C ASN A 40 6.34 1.99 -2.81
N VAL A 41 6.31 3.27 -3.16
CA VAL A 41 7.19 3.92 -4.14
C VAL A 41 8.20 4.88 -3.51
N ALA A 42 8.33 4.88 -2.18
CA ALA A 42 9.21 5.80 -1.46
C ALA A 42 10.68 5.62 -1.89
N GLN A 43 11.08 4.38 -2.17
CA GLN A 43 12.41 4.06 -2.64
C GLN A 43 12.47 4.05 -4.17
N ARG A 44 13.14 5.04 -4.76
CA ARG A 44 13.34 5.10 -6.22
C ARG A 44 13.91 3.80 -6.80
N ASN A 45 14.84 3.16 -6.08
CA ASN A 45 15.48 1.91 -6.48
C ASN A 45 14.47 0.75 -6.65
N SER A 46 13.41 0.69 -5.84
CA SER A 46 12.43 -0.41 -5.90
C SER A 46 11.65 -0.39 -7.22
N VAL A 47 11.37 0.80 -7.75
CA VAL A 47 10.67 0.99 -9.03
C VAL A 47 11.53 0.50 -10.18
N TYR A 48 12.79 0.93 -10.27
CA TYR A 48 13.69 0.48 -11.34
C TYR A 48 13.96 -1.02 -11.29
N GLN A 49 14.22 -1.58 -10.10
CA GLN A 49 14.37 -3.03 -9.92
C GLN A 49 13.11 -3.81 -10.32
N THR A 50 11.93 -3.25 -10.06
CA THR A 50 10.67 -3.87 -10.47
C THR A 50 10.49 -3.80 -11.98
N ILE A 51 10.80 -2.68 -12.62
CA ILE A 51 10.80 -2.54 -14.08
C ILE A 51 11.77 -3.53 -14.73
N GLU A 52 13.00 -3.63 -14.24
CA GLU A 52 14.00 -4.62 -14.71
C GLU A 52 13.49 -6.05 -14.58
N ARG A 53 12.78 -6.38 -13.50
CA ARG A 53 12.13 -7.69 -13.36
C ARG A 53 11.01 -7.89 -14.39
N LEU A 54 10.12 -6.91 -14.56
CA LEU A 54 9.03 -6.99 -15.54
C LEU A 54 9.57 -7.14 -16.98
N LEU A 55 10.69 -6.47 -17.32
CA LEU A 55 11.39 -6.63 -18.61
C LEU A 55 11.99 -8.03 -18.76
N ARG A 56 12.75 -8.49 -17.76
CA ARG A 56 13.37 -9.84 -17.78
C ARG A 56 12.33 -10.94 -17.93
N ASP A 57 11.15 -10.74 -17.35
CA ASP A 57 10.06 -11.69 -17.41
C ASP A 57 9.16 -11.53 -18.67
N GLY A 58 9.49 -10.58 -19.55
CA GLY A 58 8.78 -10.34 -20.80
C GLY A 58 7.38 -9.77 -20.64
N LEU A 59 7.06 -9.16 -19.48
CA LEU A 59 5.75 -8.56 -19.20
C LEU A 59 5.65 -7.13 -19.73
N ILE A 60 6.78 -6.45 -19.88
CA ILE A 60 6.89 -5.15 -20.54
C ILE A 60 8.04 -5.19 -21.56
N ALA A 61 8.02 -4.27 -22.52
CA ALA A 61 9.05 -4.08 -23.53
C ALA A 61 9.47 -2.60 -23.59
N VAL A 62 10.66 -2.36 -24.15
CA VAL A 62 11.10 -1.00 -24.49
C VAL A 62 10.42 -0.61 -25.80
N ARG A 63 9.63 0.46 -25.74
CA ARG A 63 8.98 1.03 -26.92
C ARG A 63 9.95 1.93 -27.69
N GLU A 64 10.57 2.87 -26.96
CA GLU A 64 11.54 3.82 -27.51
C GLU A 64 12.47 4.35 -26.41
N THR A 65 13.63 4.82 -26.84
CA THR A 65 14.55 5.59 -25.99
C THR A 65 14.52 7.03 -26.46
N ALA A 66 13.86 7.90 -25.71
CA ALA A 66 13.82 9.32 -26.00
C ALA A 66 15.09 10.00 -25.46
N ARG A 67 15.76 10.77 -26.32
CA ARG A 67 16.92 11.60 -25.99
C ARG A 67 16.52 13.06 -26.20
N GLU A 68 16.21 13.78 -25.13
CA GLU A 68 16.11 15.25 -25.17
C GLU A 68 17.53 15.83 -25.04
N GLU A 69 17.91 16.81 -25.87
CA GLU A 69 19.16 17.55 -25.70
C GLU A 69 19.22 18.12 -24.26
N ASN A 70 20.34 17.88 -23.56
CA ASN A 70 20.60 18.27 -22.16
C ASN A 70 19.77 17.55 -21.07
N ARG A 71 19.14 16.40 -21.34
CA ARG A 71 18.56 15.53 -20.28
C ARG A 71 19.00 14.07 -20.41
N PRO A 72 19.02 13.31 -19.29
CA PRO A 72 19.31 11.88 -19.34
C PRO A 72 18.29 11.14 -20.22
N GLU A 73 18.77 10.13 -20.94
CA GLU A 73 17.93 9.23 -21.75
C GLU A 73 16.74 8.70 -20.94
N ARG A 74 15.54 8.79 -21.52
CA ARG A 74 14.32 8.25 -20.92
C ARG A 74 13.82 7.10 -21.75
N THR A 75 13.85 5.90 -21.17
CA THR A 75 13.26 4.70 -21.75
C THR A 75 11.76 4.69 -21.50
N VAL A 76 10.98 4.63 -22.58
CA VAL A 76 9.53 4.48 -22.55
C VAL A 76 9.21 2.99 -22.61
N TYR A 77 8.39 2.53 -21.67
CA TYR A 77 7.98 1.14 -21.58
C TYR A 77 6.53 0.96 -22.01
N GLU A 78 6.23 -0.19 -22.59
CA GLU A 78 4.88 -0.63 -22.92
C GLU A 78 4.65 -2.10 -22.50
N PRO A 79 3.41 -2.52 -22.22
CA PRO A 79 3.13 -3.90 -21.88
C PRO A 79 3.10 -4.80 -23.11
N THR A 80 3.57 -6.03 -22.92
CA THR A 80 3.38 -7.11 -23.90
C THR A 80 1.98 -7.72 -23.75
N ASP A 81 1.57 -8.59 -24.69
CA ASP A 81 0.34 -9.37 -24.53
C ASP A 81 0.39 -10.29 -23.30
N ALA A 82 1.55 -10.89 -23.04
CA ALA A 82 1.80 -11.66 -21.82
C ALA A 82 1.67 -10.80 -20.57
N GLY A 83 2.16 -9.55 -20.61
CA GLY A 83 1.98 -8.56 -19.54
C GLY A 83 0.53 -8.25 -19.25
N ARG A 84 -0.27 -7.97 -20.29
CA ARG A 84 -1.71 -7.70 -20.15
C ARG A 84 -2.47 -8.86 -19.52
N GLU A 85 -2.17 -10.10 -19.93
CA GLU A 85 -2.86 -11.26 -19.34
C GLU A 85 -2.38 -11.54 -17.91
N THR A 86 -1.08 -11.40 -17.65
CA THR A 86 -0.51 -11.56 -16.31
C THR A 86 -1.10 -10.53 -15.33
N LEU A 87 -1.30 -9.29 -15.78
CA LEU A 87 -1.97 -8.25 -14.99
C LEU A 87 -3.37 -8.69 -14.53
N ARG A 88 -4.18 -9.20 -15.46
CA ARG A 88 -5.53 -9.70 -15.13
C ARG A 88 -5.49 -10.90 -14.21
N GLN A 89 -4.57 -11.83 -14.44
CA GLN A 89 -4.36 -12.99 -13.58
C GLN A 89 -4.00 -12.55 -12.15
N TRP A 90 -3.02 -11.65 -12.01
CA TRP A 90 -2.62 -11.13 -10.70
C TRP A 90 -3.77 -10.46 -9.97
N MET A 91 -4.55 -9.62 -10.67
CA MET A 91 -5.73 -8.98 -10.08
C MET A 91 -6.76 -9.99 -9.59
N ARG A 92 -7.10 -11.00 -10.42
CA ARG A 92 -8.01 -12.08 -10.00
C ARG A 92 -7.49 -12.81 -8.77
N THR A 93 -6.22 -13.17 -8.75
CA THR A 93 -5.64 -13.90 -7.60
C THR A 93 -5.49 -13.00 -6.37
N MET A 94 -5.24 -11.69 -6.50
CA MET A 94 -5.11 -10.77 -5.35
C MET A 94 -6.47 -10.53 -4.69
N LEU A 95 -7.54 -10.45 -5.49
CA LEU A 95 -8.90 -10.29 -4.98
C LEU A 95 -9.49 -11.59 -4.40
N SER A 96 -9.17 -12.74 -4.99
CA SER A 96 -9.77 -14.02 -4.59
C SER A 96 -9.01 -14.79 -3.52
N THR A 97 -7.70 -14.51 -3.36
CA THR A 97 -6.84 -15.28 -2.45
C THR A 97 -6.09 -14.34 -1.52
N PRO A 98 -6.46 -14.30 -0.22
CA PRO A 98 -5.75 -13.53 0.78
C PRO A 98 -4.26 -13.87 0.79
N ALA A 99 -3.41 -12.84 0.77
CA ALA A 99 -1.98 -13.02 0.96
C ALA A 99 -1.69 -13.22 2.46
N ARG A 100 -0.60 -13.95 2.76
CA ARG A 100 -0.05 -13.94 4.11
C ARG A 100 0.72 -12.62 4.29
N GLU A 101 0.09 -11.70 4.99
CA GLU A 101 0.67 -10.40 5.33
C GLU A 101 1.30 -10.45 6.73
N PHE A 102 2.26 -9.56 6.96
CA PHE A 102 2.94 -9.42 8.25
C PHE A 102 2.91 -7.94 8.68
N PRO A 103 1.74 -7.41 9.07
CA PRO A 103 1.62 -6.01 9.48
C PRO A 103 2.34 -5.78 10.81
N GLU A 104 2.88 -4.57 11.01
CA GLU A 104 3.70 -4.25 12.19
C GLU A 104 2.91 -4.30 13.50
N PHE A 105 1.67 -3.82 13.51
CA PHE A 105 0.89 -3.70 14.74
C PHE A 105 0.54 -5.05 15.39
N PRO A 106 -0.01 -6.05 14.66
CA PRO A 106 -0.17 -7.41 15.19
C PRO A 106 1.15 -8.03 15.68
N ALA A 107 2.28 -7.74 15.01
CA ALA A 107 3.59 -8.20 15.47
C ALA A 107 3.98 -7.54 16.81
N ALA A 108 3.77 -6.22 16.95
CA ALA A 108 4.01 -5.50 18.20
C ALA A 108 3.12 -6.04 19.33
N LEU A 109 1.85 -6.33 19.06
CA LEU A 109 0.94 -6.94 20.04
C LEU A 109 1.40 -8.35 20.45
N ALA A 110 1.93 -9.15 19.52
CA ALA A 110 2.42 -10.50 19.80
C ALA A 110 3.64 -10.50 20.75
N PHE A 111 4.38 -9.39 20.81
CA PHE A 111 5.53 -9.18 21.68
C PHE A 111 5.32 -8.03 22.67
N LEU A 112 4.07 -7.68 22.97
CA LEU A 112 3.71 -6.57 23.86
C LEU A 112 4.42 -6.59 25.23
N PRO A 113 4.67 -7.76 25.87
CA PRO A 113 5.37 -7.81 27.16
C PRO A 113 6.84 -7.36 27.14
N VAL A 114 7.39 -6.99 25.97
CA VAL A 114 8.69 -6.29 25.87
C VAL A 114 8.63 -4.88 26.46
N LEU A 115 7.44 -4.32 26.69
CA LEU A 115 7.23 -3.05 27.38
C LEU A 115 6.59 -3.27 28.75
N GLU A 116 6.81 -2.34 29.69
CA GLU A 116 6.00 -2.29 30.90
C GLU A 116 4.54 -1.92 30.56
N PRO A 117 3.53 -2.35 31.35
CA PRO A 117 2.13 -2.04 31.07
C PRO A 117 1.83 -0.55 30.89
N GLY A 118 2.51 0.32 31.67
CA GLY A 118 2.37 1.77 31.55
C GLY A 118 2.93 2.35 30.25
N GLU A 119 4.06 1.82 29.78
CA GLU A 119 4.67 2.21 28.49
C GLU A 119 3.80 1.76 27.32
N ALA A 120 3.30 0.52 27.38
CA ALA A 120 2.37 -0.02 26.39
C ALA A 120 1.08 0.83 26.31
N LEU A 121 0.52 1.21 27.46
CA LEU A 121 -0.66 2.07 27.53
C LEU A 121 -0.41 3.45 26.87
N ALA A 122 0.72 4.09 27.17
CA ALA A 122 1.07 5.37 26.58
C ALA A 122 1.18 5.28 25.04
N ALA A 123 1.90 4.29 24.53
CA ALA A 123 2.06 4.08 23.09
C ALA A 123 0.72 3.75 22.40
N LEU A 124 -0.16 2.98 23.04
CA LEU A 124 -1.49 2.67 22.50
C LEU A 124 -2.41 3.89 22.48
N LYS A 125 -2.27 4.84 23.42
CA LYS A 125 -2.99 6.12 23.39
C LYS A 125 -2.54 7.02 22.24
N GLU A 126 -1.24 7.07 21.96
CA GLU A 126 -0.71 7.77 20.79
C GLU A 126 -1.25 7.16 19.49
N ARG A 127 -1.25 5.83 19.39
CA ARG A 127 -1.86 5.11 18.27
C ARG A 127 -3.34 5.43 18.14
N LEU A 128 -4.09 5.46 19.24
CA LEU A 128 -5.52 5.77 19.24
C LEU A 128 -5.80 7.14 18.61
N ALA A 129 -5.05 8.17 19.00
CA ALA A 129 -5.19 9.51 18.43
C ALA A 129 -4.86 9.54 16.92
N ALA A 130 -3.82 8.81 16.50
CA ALA A 130 -3.46 8.69 15.09
C ALA A 130 -4.54 7.99 14.26
N LEU A 131 -5.14 6.93 14.79
CA LEU A 131 -6.26 6.23 14.15
C LEU A 131 -7.50 7.14 14.06
N GLU A 132 -7.83 7.89 15.11
CA GLU A 132 -8.98 8.82 15.06
C GLU A 132 -8.78 9.90 13.99
N ALA A 133 -7.57 10.46 13.88
CA ALA A 133 -7.23 11.42 12.84
C ALA A 133 -7.30 10.80 11.43
N GLY A 134 -6.77 9.58 11.27
CA GLY A 134 -6.81 8.85 10.00
C GLY A 134 -8.24 8.52 9.55
N LEU A 135 -9.11 8.13 10.49
CA LEU A 135 -10.52 7.83 10.19
C LEU A 135 -11.25 9.09 9.71
N ALA A 136 -11.02 10.22 10.38
CA ALA A 136 -11.61 11.50 9.98
C ALA A 136 -11.13 11.97 8.60
N ALA A 137 -9.86 11.74 8.27
CA ALA A 137 -9.31 12.05 6.94
C ALA A 137 -9.97 11.20 5.83
N LEU A 138 -10.10 9.89 6.04
CA LEU A 138 -10.77 8.99 5.10
C LEU A 138 -12.27 9.31 4.95
N ASP A 139 -12.94 9.70 6.04
CA ASP A 139 -14.33 10.15 5.99
C ASP A 139 -14.50 11.41 5.13
N ALA A 140 -13.59 12.38 5.27
CA ALA A 140 -13.59 13.59 4.44
C ALA A 140 -13.31 13.27 2.97
N GLU A 141 -12.31 12.43 2.68
CA GLU A 141 -11.98 12.00 1.31
C GLU A 141 -13.14 11.28 0.64
N LEU A 142 -13.79 10.35 1.34
CA LEU A 142 -14.97 9.65 0.82
C LEU A 142 -16.15 10.60 0.57
N ALA A 143 -16.39 11.55 1.48
CA ALA A 143 -17.45 12.53 1.32
C ALA A 143 -17.21 13.41 0.09
N GLU A 144 -15.98 13.89 -0.11
CA GLU A 144 -15.59 14.71 -1.26
C GLU A 144 -15.68 13.90 -2.55
N GLY A 145 -15.05 12.71 -2.58
CA GLY A 145 -14.99 11.83 -3.75
C GLY A 145 -16.37 11.40 -4.23
N ARG A 146 -17.35 11.17 -3.33
CA ARG A 146 -18.74 10.85 -3.68
C ARG A 146 -19.45 11.94 -4.49
N THR A 147 -18.93 13.17 -4.51
CA THR A 147 -19.53 14.27 -5.28
C THR A 147 -19.16 14.24 -6.77
N PHE A 148 -18.05 13.59 -7.16
CA PHE A 148 -17.54 13.62 -8.54
C PHE A 148 -16.99 12.30 -9.07
N LEU A 149 -16.71 11.30 -8.23
CA LEU A 149 -16.19 10.00 -8.62
C LEU A 149 -17.30 8.94 -8.71
N LEU A 150 -17.12 7.99 -9.62
CA LEU A 150 -17.92 6.76 -9.63
C LEU A 150 -17.54 5.89 -8.42
N PRO A 151 -18.50 5.12 -7.84
CA PRO A 151 -18.24 4.28 -6.66
C PRO A 151 -17.05 3.32 -6.80
N VAL A 152 -16.80 2.81 -8.02
CA VAL A 152 -15.66 1.91 -8.30
C VAL A 152 -14.30 2.53 -7.98
N PHE A 153 -14.17 3.86 -8.01
CA PHE A 153 -12.94 4.56 -7.66
C PHE A 153 -12.76 4.80 -6.16
N LEU A 154 -13.80 4.54 -5.36
CA LEU A 154 -13.81 4.73 -3.90
C LEU A 154 -13.65 3.42 -3.12
N VAL A 155 -13.78 2.26 -3.77
CA VAL A 155 -13.82 0.93 -3.11
C VAL A 155 -12.61 0.64 -2.23
N GLU A 156 -11.43 1.13 -2.61
CA GLU A 156 -10.20 0.99 -1.83
C GLU A 156 -10.24 1.85 -0.56
N THR A 157 -10.57 3.14 -0.70
CA THR A 157 -10.69 4.07 0.42
C THR A 157 -11.78 3.59 1.41
N GLU A 158 -12.89 3.04 0.90
CA GLU A 158 -13.93 2.42 1.73
C GLU A 158 -13.41 1.20 2.51
N TYR A 159 -12.59 0.37 1.88
CA TYR A 159 -11.93 -0.76 2.55
C TYR A 159 -10.95 -0.29 3.63
N GLN A 160 -10.07 0.68 3.33
CA GLN A 160 -9.13 1.24 4.29
C GLN A 160 -9.85 1.82 5.51
N ARG A 161 -10.92 2.59 5.28
CA ARG A 161 -11.75 3.14 6.34
C ARG A 161 -12.35 2.05 7.24
N ALA A 162 -12.88 0.97 6.65
CA ALA A 162 -13.48 -0.12 7.41
C ALA A 162 -12.44 -0.88 8.27
N VAL A 163 -11.24 -1.12 7.73
CA VAL A 163 -10.13 -1.73 8.47
C VAL A 163 -9.71 -0.84 9.63
N LEU A 164 -9.55 0.46 9.37
CA LEU A 164 -9.08 1.42 10.36
C LEU A 164 -10.09 1.64 11.49
N ASP A 165 -11.40 1.69 11.19
CA ASP A 165 -12.47 1.75 12.18
C ASP A 165 -12.49 0.49 13.08
N THR A 166 -12.28 -0.68 12.48
CA THR A 166 -12.18 -1.95 13.21
C THR A 166 -10.98 -1.94 14.17
N GLU A 167 -9.83 -1.49 13.69
CA GLU A 167 -8.63 -1.39 14.50
C GLU A 167 -8.80 -0.36 15.63
N LEU A 168 -9.37 0.81 15.34
CA LEU A 168 -9.68 1.84 16.32
C LEU A 168 -10.56 1.29 17.44
N GLY A 169 -11.62 0.55 17.08
CA GLY A 169 -12.48 -0.11 18.05
C GLY A 169 -11.74 -1.13 18.93
N TYR A 170 -10.80 -1.88 18.36
CA TYR A 170 -9.96 -2.83 19.11
C TYR A 170 -9.00 -2.12 20.06
N VAL A 171 -8.23 -1.15 19.58
CA VAL A 171 -7.25 -0.39 20.37
C VAL A 171 -7.93 0.32 21.54
N ARG A 172 -9.11 0.94 21.32
CA ARG A 172 -9.88 1.59 22.38
C ARG A 172 -10.25 0.64 23.51
N ARG A 173 -10.65 -0.60 23.19
CA ARG A 173 -10.93 -1.62 24.21
C ARG A 173 -9.68 -2.05 24.96
N LEU A 174 -8.58 -2.29 24.23
CA LEU A 174 -7.30 -2.69 24.81
C LEU A 174 -6.75 -1.63 25.77
N VAL A 175 -6.84 -0.34 25.40
CA VAL A 175 -6.51 0.79 26.28
C VAL A 175 -7.34 0.74 27.55
N GLY A 176 -8.66 0.56 27.44
CA GLY A 176 -9.54 0.45 28.60
C GLY A 176 -9.21 -0.75 29.51
N ASP A 177 -8.77 -1.87 28.95
CA ASP A 177 -8.35 -3.03 29.73
C ASP A 177 -7.04 -2.80 30.49
N LEU A 178 -6.10 -2.05 29.90
CA LEU A 178 -4.86 -1.62 30.58
C LEU A 178 -5.13 -0.56 31.66
N GLU A 179 -6.01 0.41 31.40
CA GLU A 179 -6.35 1.46 32.38
C GLU A 179 -7.07 0.93 33.62
N THR A 180 -7.76 -0.21 33.48
CA THR A 180 -8.51 -0.86 34.57
C THR A 180 -7.80 -2.05 35.17
N ASP A 181 -6.52 -2.26 34.82
CA ASP A 181 -5.70 -3.41 35.20
C ASP A 181 -6.35 -4.79 34.90
N ARG A 182 -7.34 -4.84 33.99
CA ARG A 182 -7.92 -6.10 33.50
C ARG A 182 -6.92 -6.87 32.64
N LEU A 183 -6.01 -6.14 32.00
CA LEU A 183 -4.84 -6.67 31.33
C LEU A 183 -3.60 -6.07 31.99
N THR A 184 -2.76 -6.91 32.59
CA THR A 184 -1.49 -6.51 33.20
C THR A 184 -0.51 -7.70 33.18
N TRP A 185 0.77 -7.43 33.31
CA TRP A 185 1.82 -8.45 33.31
C TRP A 185 3.04 -7.99 34.12
N ASP A 186 3.79 -8.96 34.63
CA ASP A 186 5.12 -8.72 35.20
C ASP A 186 6.11 -8.49 34.06
N PHE A 187 6.69 -7.30 34.00
CA PHE A 187 7.82 -7.04 33.11
C PHE A 187 9.05 -7.78 33.61
N ARG A 188 9.57 -8.72 32.82
CA ARG A 188 10.81 -9.46 33.10
C ARG A 188 11.58 -9.64 31.80
N LEU A 189 12.37 -8.63 31.42
CA LEU A 189 13.43 -8.77 30.42
C LEU A 189 14.80 -8.86 31.11
#